data_AF-A0A9R1SPD5-F1
#
_entry.id   AF-A0A9R1SPD5-F1
#
_cell.length_a   1.000
_cell.length_b   1.000
_cell.length_c   1.000
_cell.angle_alpha   90.00
_cell.angle_beta   90.00
_cell.angle_gamma   90.00
#
_symmetry.space_group_name_H-M   'P 1'
#
loop_
_entity.id
_entity.type
_entity.pdbx_description
1 polymer ?
#
loop_
_entity_poly.entity_id
_entity_poly.type
_entity_poly.pdbx_seq_one_letter_code
_entity_poly.pdbx_strand_id
1 'polypeptide(L)'
;MAKSSISLAQDQFSCSICLHLVQDPVVIPCGHSYCMSCITGCWDQDDQKGVYSCPQCRQTFTPRPVLCKNTMLAEVLEKLKNTKLQAAHPAQCYTGSVGVECDVCTGRKHKAIKSCLVCLNSYCQDHLEQHETLFRGKRHNLMDATGRLQEMICPQHDKLLEVYCLTDQHSICYLCAMDEHKTHKTVSAAAERAEKQRQLMETRRKFCHKIQEKQKQLEELRKSMESHKCSAQTALEDSERIFTELIRSIERSRSEVTRLIRDQEKTEVSRAEEQLKRLEQEIEDLRKRDAELEQLSHTDLHIHFLQSFQSLSVPPESTDSPSITVSSHLSFDDVGKSVSDLREKLEHFCREEIKMISGKLTYTENFPPLEPKTREECLQNSHQFTLDKNTENKNTFLVKGNRDFGSTATQKGGKEIYNGGVESRSDETTLDDIHVKPIVSLPEVEVKSGEEDEEILFKERIKLYCWDCENELWKERGVGDIKILFHPVRKTYRVKMQQDQVLKVCANHIISKNTVPKLMTTSTDAMVWTATDYSEGIRKVEKFAAKFKTPGLAKSFIQVFTDCQSCI
;
A
#
# COMPACT_ATOMS: atom_id res chain seq x y z
N MET A 1 48.53 -10.43 -7.20
CA MET A 1 48.09 -9.97 -5.86
C MET A 1 46.59 -10.20 -5.62
N ALA A 2 45.69 -9.98 -6.59
CA ALA A 2 44.24 -10.17 -6.41
C ALA A 2 43.77 -11.62 -6.09
N LYS A 3 44.49 -12.67 -6.54
CA LYS A 3 44.15 -14.07 -6.22
C LYS A 3 44.41 -14.43 -4.75
N SER A 4 45.45 -13.86 -4.13
CA SER A 4 45.80 -14.12 -2.73
C SER A 4 44.88 -13.38 -1.74
N SER A 5 44.36 -12.20 -2.11
CA SER A 5 43.40 -11.46 -1.27
C SER A 5 42.00 -12.10 -1.24
N ILE A 6 41.59 -12.78 -2.31
CA ILE A 6 40.30 -13.49 -2.38
C ILE A 6 40.35 -14.82 -1.57
N SER A 7 41.49 -15.51 -1.57
CA SER A 7 41.69 -16.74 -0.78
C SER A 7 41.64 -16.44 0.73
N LEU A 8 42.27 -15.34 1.17
CA LEU A 8 42.31 -14.97 2.59
C LEU A 8 40.93 -14.52 3.14
N ALA A 9 40.06 -13.99 2.27
CA ALA A 9 38.69 -13.62 2.63
C ALA A 9 37.74 -14.84 2.72
N GLN A 10 38.01 -15.93 2.00
CA GLN A 10 37.19 -17.15 2.01
C GLN A 10 37.24 -17.86 3.37
N ASP A 11 38.44 -17.90 3.98
CA ASP A 11 38.65 -18.57 5.26
C ASP A 11 38.00 -17.81 6.43
N GLN A 12 37.92 -16.48 6.34
CA GLN A 12 37.28 -15.62 7.36
C GLN A 12 35.76 -15.76 7.44
N PHE A 13 35.10 -16.24 6.38
CA PHE A 13 33.64 -16.42 6.33
C PHE A 13 33.22 -17.89 6.17
N SER A 14 34.09 -18.81 6.61
CA SER A 14 33.79 -20.24 6.65
C SER A 14 33.03 -20.59 7.93
N CYS A 15 32.01 -21.45 7.80
CA CYS A 15 31.32 -22.02 8.94
C CYS A 15 32.24 -23.05 9.59
N SER A 16 32.54 -22.90 10.88
CA SER A 16 33.42 -23.82 11.61
C SER A 16 32.81 -25.22 11.86
N ILE A 17 31.53 -25.44 11.52
CA ILE A 17 30.86 -26.74 11.62
C ILE A 17 30.99 -27.52 10.30
N CYS A 18 30.55 -26.95 9.18
CA CYS A 18 30.60 -27.63 7.87
C CYS A 18 31.85 -27.30 7.05
N LEU A 19 32.69 -26.39 7.51
CA LEU A 19 33.93 -25.93 6.86
C LEU A 19 33.73 -25.35 5.45
N HIS A 20 32.49 -24.95 5.13
CA HIS A 20 32.13 -24.30 3.88
C HIS A 20 31.79 -22.82 4.11
N LEU A 21 31.76 -22.04 3.03
CA LEU A 21 31.27 -20.66 3.08
C LEU A 21 29.87 -20.65 3.69
N VAL A 22 29.65 -19.80 4.68
CA VAL A 22 28.40 -19.78 5.45
C VAL A 22 27.19 -19.60 4.52
N GLN A 23 26.19 -20.47 4.63
CA GLN A 23 24.90 -20.38 3.93
C GLN A 23 23.83 -20.01 4.94
N ASP A 24 23.00 -19.01 4.62
CA ASP A 24 22.06 -18.40 5.57
C ASP A 24 22.75 -18.04 6.90
N PRO A 25 23.65 -17.05 6.88
CA PRO A 25 24.48 -16.73 8.02
C PRO A 25 23.66 -16.31 9.23
N VAL A 26 23.99 -16.90 10.37
CA VAL A 26 23.48 -16.50 11.68
C VAL A 26 24.64 -16.14 12.58
N VAL A 27 24.49 -15.03 13.30
CA VAL A 27 25.42 -14.60 14.34
C VAL A 27 24.78 -14.90 15.68
N ILE A 28 25.42 -15.74 16.47
CA ILE A 28 24.97 -16.03 17.85
C ILE A 28 25.53 -14.97 18.82
N PRO A 29 25.00 -14.85 20.06
CA PRO A 29 25.33 -13.71 20.94
C PRO A 29 26.82 -13.52 21.28
N CYS A 30 27.65 -14.57 21.17
CA CYS A 30 29.11 -14.44 21.32
C CYS A 30 29.83 -13.89 20.07
N GLY A 31 29.11 -13.50 19.02
CA GLY A 31 29.67 -12.91 17.79
C GLY A 31 30.16 -13.91 16.74
N HIS A 32 30.10 -15.22 17.01
CA HIS A 32 30.49 -16.25 16.02
C HIS A 32 29.38 -16.50 15.01
N SER A 33 29.78 -16.81 13.77
CA SER A 33 28.89 -16.93 12.62
C SER A 33 28.85 -18.37 12.08
N TYR A 34 27.65 -18.87 11.81
CA TYR A 34 27.42 -20.24 11.34
C TYR A 34 26.32 -20.27 10.27
N CYS A 35 26.23 -21.38 9.52
CA CYS A 35 25.03 -21.65 8.74
C CYS A 35 23.87 -21.90 9.69
N MET A 36 22.69 -21.35 9.39
CA MET A 36 21.46 -21.57 10.17
C MET A 36 21.23 -23.06 10.46
N SER A 37 21.31 -23.91 9.43
CA SER A 37 21.11 -25.37 9.59
C SER A 37 22.17 -26.04 10.47
N CYS A 38 23.42 -25.58 10.40
CA CYS A 38 24.53 -26.18 11.13
C CYS A 38 24.46 -25.88 12.63
N ILE A 39 24.18 -24.63 13.01
CA ILE A 39 24.06 -24.27 14.43
C ILE A 39 22.76 -24.80 15.04
N THR A 40 21.67 -24.83 14.27
CA THR A 40 20.41 -25.47 14.70
C THR A 40 20.63 -26.95 14.97
N GLY A 41 21.22 -27.70 14.04
CA GLY A 41 21.51 -29.13 14.25
C GLY A 41 22.50 -29.42 15.37
N CYS A 42 23.39 -28.47 15.71
CA CYS A 42 24.28 -28.56 16.87
C CYS A 42 23.50 -28.39 18.19
N TRP A 43 22.58 -27.43 18.24
CA TRP A 43 21.77 -27.16 19.45
C TRP A 43 20.62 -28.14 19.64
N ASP A 44 20.06 -28.70 18.57
CA ASP A 44 19.02 -29.73 18.65
C ASP A 44 19.52 -31.00 19.37
N GLN A 45 20.83 -31.29 19.30
CA GLN A 45 21.45 -32.40 20.05
C GLN A 45 21.61 -32.10 21.54
N ASP A 46 21.66 -30.82 21.92
CA ASP A 46 21.84 -30.35 23.30
C ASP A 46 20.51 -29.91 23.96
N ASP A 47 19.38 -29.97 23.25
CA ASP A 47 18.04 -29.66 23.77
C ASP A 47 17.71 -30.49 25.03
N GLN A 48 18.20 -31.74 25.12
CA GLN A 48 18.01 -32.60 26.30
C GLN A 48 18.79 -32.13 27.53
N LYS A 49 19.88 -31.37 27.35
CA LYS A 49 20.72 -30.84 28.44
C LYS A 49 20.29 -29.45 28.88
N GLY A 50 19.48 -28.75 28.07
CA GLY A 50 18.98 -27.40 28.36
C GLY A 50 20.05 -26.29 28.37
N VAL A 51 21.30 -26.61 28.05
CA VAL A 51 22.44 -25.67 28.01
C VAL A 51 23.05 -25.71 26.62
N TYR A 52 23.02 -24.57 25.93
CA TYR A 52 23.47 -24.46 24.54
C TYR A 52 24.85 -23.82 24.48
N SER A 53 25.82 -24.44 23.82
CA SER A 53 27.17 -23.90 23.76
C SER A 53 27.55 -23.46 22.34
N CYS A 54 28.38 -22.42 22.26
CA CYS A 54 29.02 -22.01 21.01
C CYS A 54 30.09 -23.05 20.60
N PRO A 55 30.04 -23.61 19.38
CA PRO A 55 31.05 -24.58 18.92
C PRO A 55 32.49 -24.06 18.88
N GLN A 56 32.69 -22.73 18.74
CA GLN A 56 34.02 -22.13 18.64
C GLN A 56 34.60 -21.70 19.98
N CYS A 57 33.86 -20.92 20.78
CA CYS A 57 34.36 -20.39 22.05
C CYS A 57 33.82 -21.10 23.30
N ARG A 58 32.92 -22.07 23.13
CA ARG A 58 32.28 -22.85 24.21
C ARG A 58 31.48 -22.02 25.22
N GLN A 59 31.22 -20.75 24.92
CA GLN A 59 30.31 -19.93 25.72
C GLN A 59 28.92 -20.56 25.74
N THR A 60 28.35 -20.69 26.94
CA THR A 60 27.04 -21.32 27.17
C THR A 60 25.91 -20.29 27.23
N PHE A 61 24.73 -20.67 26.79
CA PHE A 61 23.52 -19.84 26.76
C PHE A 61 22.33 -20.61 27.34
N THR A 62 21.56 -19.93 28.19
CA THR A 62 20.29 -20.39 28.76
C THR A 62 19.41 -19.16 28.99
N PRO A 63 18.24 -19.00 28.31
CA PRO A 63 17.57 -19.95 27.41
C PRO A 63 18.23 -20.04 26.01
N ARG A 64 17.72 -20.95 25.16
CA ARG A 64 18.19 -21.14 23.77
C ARG A 64 18.14 -19.81 23.01
N PRO A 65 19.26 -19.32 22.44
CA PRO A 65 19.23 -18.08 21.67
C PRO A 65 18.35 -18.20 20.42
N VAL A 66 17.60 -17.15 20.12
CA VAL A 66 16.82 -17.07 18.88
C VAL A 66 17.77 -16.84 17.70
N LEU A 67 17.69 -17.70 16.70
CA LEU A 67 18.53 -17.64 15.51
C LEU A 67 17.80 -16.83 14.42
N CYS A 68 18.36 -15.68 14.06
CA CYS A 68 17.88 -14.84 12.97
C CYS A 68 18.93 -14.75 11.87
N LYS A 69 18.50 -14.78 10.61
CA LYS A 69 19.40 -14.58 9.46
C LYS A 69 20.01 -13.17 9.52
N ASN A 70 21.34 -13.09 9.48
CA ASN A 70 22.07 -11.85 9.37
C ASN A 70 22.07 -11.38 7.91
N THR A 71 21.25 -10.37 7.61
CA THR A 71 21.07 -9.82 6.26
C THR A 71 22.33 -9.16 5.71
N MET A 72 23.10 -8.48 6.56
CA MET A 72 24.35 -7.81 6.18
C MET A 72 25.42 -8.83 5.77
N LEU A 73 25.61 -9.88 6.58
CA LEU A 73 26.56 -10.94 6.26
C LEU A 73 26.12 -11.72 5.02
N ALA A 74 24.81 -11.94 4.85
CA ALA A 74 24.27 -12.55 3.63
C ALA A 74 24.59 -11.71 2.38
N GLU A 75 24.42 -10.37 2.44
CA GLU A 75 24.72 -9.49 1.31
C GLU A 75 26.21 -9.47 0.95
N VAL A 76 27.10 -9.44 1.93
CA VAL A 76 28.56 -9.52 1.72
C VAL A 76 28.95 -10.85 1.07
N LEU A 77 28.35 -11.95 1.53
CA LEU A 77 28.59 -13.28 0.98
C LEU A 77 28.08 -13.42 -0.46
N GLU A 78 26.92 -12.84 -0.78
CA GLU A 78 26.41 -12.81 -2.15
C GLU A 78 27.30 -11.97 -3.08
N LYS A 79 27.85 -10.84 -2.61
CA LYS A 79 28.83 -10.06 -3.38
C LYS A 79 30.13 -10.85 -3.62
N LEU A 80 30.59 -11.63 -2.64
CA LEU A 80 31.74 -12.53 -2.78
C LEU A 80 31.47 -13.68 -3.77
N LYS A 81 30.27 -14.27 -3.73
CA LYS A 81 29.83 -15.30 -4.70
C LYS A 81 29.74 -14.74 -6.13
N ASN A 82 29.16 -13.56 -6.29
CA ASN A 82 29.02 -12.88 -7.58
C ASN A 82 30.38 -12.49 -8.19
N THR A 83 31.37 -12.17 -7.35
CA THR A 83 32.75 -11.91 -7.79
C THR A 83 33.43 -13.18 -8.34
N LYS A 84 33.07 -14.39 -7.84
CA LYS A 84 33.54 -15.68 -8.41
C LYS A 84 32.86 -16.04 -9.73
N LEU A 85 31.62 -15.61 -9.95
CA LEU A 85 30.81 -15.97 -11.13
C LEU A 85 31.25 -15.26 -12.43
N GLN A 86 32.10 -14.23 -12.35
CA GLN A 86 32.66 -13.55 -13.54
C GLN A 86 34.05 -14.09 -13.97
N ALA A 87 34.68 -14.99 -13.20
CA ALA A 87 36.06 -15.42 -13.43
C ALA A 87 36.25 -16.90 -13.78
N ALA A 88 35.19 -17.69 -13.94
CA ALA A 88 35.32 -19.10 -14.33
C ALA A 88 34.22 -19.54 -15.30
N HIS A 89 34.64 -19.97 -16.49
CA HIS A 89 33.85 -20.77 -17.43
C HIS A 89 33.38 -22.10 -16.78
N PRO A 90 32.35 -22.75 -17.36
CA PRO A 90 31.34 -23.48 -16.61
C PRO A 90 31.75 -24.92 -16.28
N ALA A 91 31.51 -25.32 -15.03
CA ALA A 91 31.29 -26.70 -14.65
C ALA A 91 30.07 -26.79 -13.73
N GLN A 92 29.03 -27.44 -14.25
CA GLN A 92 28.00 -28.21 -13.55
C GLN A 92 27.05 -27.44 -12.61
N CYS A 93 26.00 -26.88 -13.21
CA CYS A 93 24.72 -26.72 -12.51
C CYS A 93 24.05 -28.09 -12.38
N TYR A 94 23.81 -28.54 -11.14
CA TYR A 94 22.76 -29.50 -10.83
C TYR A 94 21.41 -28.80 -11.01
N THR A 95 20.89 -28.80 -12.23
CA THR A 95 19.46 -28.56 -12.48
C THR A 95 18.73 -29.90 -12.45
N GLY A 96 17.59 -29.93 -11.77
CA GLY A 96 16.63 -31.04 -11.78
C GLY A 96 16.05 -31.27 -13.17
N SER A 97 16.85 -31.79 -14.08
CA SER A 97 16.39 -32.51 -15.25
C SER A 97 16.18 -33.95 -14.79
N VAL A 98 14.94 -34.45 -14.89
CA VAL A 98 14.69 -35.89 -14.95
C VAL A 98 15.47 -36.40 -16.14
N GLY A 99 16.71 -36.81 -15.88
CA GLY A 99 17.62 -37.27 -16.91
C GLY A 99 17.03 -38.51 -17.54
N VAL A 100 17.09 -38.58 -18.87
CA VAL A 100 16.67 -39.75 -19.63
C VAL A 100 17.36 -40.98 -19.03
N GLU A 101 16.60 -42.03 -18.76
CA GLU A 101 17.13 -43.25 -18.14
C GLU A 101 17.80 -44.14 -19.19
N CYS A 102 18.75 -44.98 -18.75
CA CYS A 102 19.37 -45.98 -19.61
C CYS A 102 18.41 -47.14 -19.88
N ASP A 103 18.27 -47.51 -21.15
CA ASP A 103 17.35 -48.57 -21.61
C ASP A 103 17.90 -49.98 -21.40
N VAL A 104 19.22 -50.12 -21.21
CA VAL A 104 19.92 -51.42 -21.13
C VAL A 104 20.11 -51.90 -19.68
N CYS A 105 20.03 -51.02 -18.68
CA CYS A 105 20.23 -51.39 -17.28
C CYS A 105 19.23 -52.45 -16.81
N THR A 106 19.74 -53.61 -16.40
CA THR A 106 18.97 -54.68 -15.76
C THR A 106 18.87 -54.40 -14.24
N GLY A 107 17.96 -53.52 -13.84
CA GLY A 107 17.73 -53.19 -12.42
C GLY A 107 17.52 -51.69 -12.19
N ARG A 108 18.30 -51.09 -11.27
CA ARG A 108 18.31 -49.63 -11.10
C ARG A 108 18.79 -48.99 -12.40
N LYS A 109 17.92 -48.23 -13.06
CA LYS A 109 18.26 -47.50 -14.29
C LYS A 109 19.17 -46.31 -13.96
N HIS A 110 20.32 -46.27 -14.61
CA HIS A 110 21.25 -45.16 -14.49
C HIS A 110 20.87 -44.05 -15.47
N LYS A 111 21.28 -42.81 -15.18
CA LYS A 111 21.09 -41.68 -16.10
C LYS A 111 21.83 -41.95 -17.41
N ALA A 112 21.11 -41.88 -18.53
CA ALA A 112 21.70 -41.95 -19.85
C ALA A 112 22.45 -40.66 -20.19
N ILE A 113 23.57 -40.82 -20.89
CA ILE A 113 24.44 -39.73 -21.35
C ILE A 113 24.37 -39.56 -22.86
N LYS A 114 24.15 -40.66 -23.59
CA LYS A 114 24.04 -40.68 -25.04
C LYS A 114 22.90 -41.56 -25.49
N SER A 115 22.30 -41.22 -26.61
CA SER A 115 21.33 -42.04 -27.31
C SER A 115 21.85 -42.40 -28.70
N CYS A 116 21.62 -43.64 -29.14
CA CYS A 116 21.99 -44.08 -30.47
C CYS A 116 20.78 -44.02 -31.40
N LEU A 117 20.92 -43.31 -32.52
CA LEU A 117 19.88 -43.17 -33.54
C LEU A 117 19.66 -44.43 -34.40
N VAL A 118 20.57 -45.41 -34.28
CA VAL A 118 20.46 -46.69 -34.99
C VAL A 118 19.84 -47.75 -34.08
N CYS A 119 20.29 -47.85 -32.84
CA CYS A 119 19.77 -48.81 -31.87
C CYS A 119 18.48 -48.33 -31.18
N LEU A 120 18.13 -47.05 -31.32
CA LEU A 120 17.00 -46.39 -30.66
C LEU A 120 16.98 -46.53 -29.13
N ASN A 121 18.17 -46.68 -28.54
CA ASN A 121 18.36 -46.83 -27.09
C ASN A 121 19.23 -45.70 -26.54
N SER A 122 18.98 -45.36 -25.28
CA SER A 122 19.74 -44.45 -24.44
C SER A 122 20.64 -45.24 -23.49
N TYR A 123 21.91 -44.84 -23.41
CA TYR A 123 22.95 -45.55 -22.68
C TYR A 123 23.52 -44.67 -21.56
N CYS A 124 23.66 -45.25 -20.36
CA CYS A 124 24.57 -44.71 -19.33
C CYS A 124 26.03 -44.93 -19.76
N GLN A 125 26.98 -44.35 -19.02
CA GLN A 125 28.41 -44.45 -19.34
C GLN A 125 28.86 -45.90 -19.58
N ASP A 126 28.57 -46.81 -18.65
CA ASP A 126 29.01 -48.21 -18.74
C ASP A 126 28.44 -48.93 -19.96
N HIS A 127 27.13 -48.77 -20.23
CA HIS A 127 26.50 -49.40 -21.39
C HIS A 127 26.87 -48.73 -22.71
N LEU A 128 27.28 -47.45 -22.69
CA LEU A 128 27.80 -46.77 -23.86
C LEU A 128 29.17 -47.33 -24.25
N GLU A 129 30.06 -47.52 -23.28
CA GLU A 129 31.38 -48.13 -23.50
C GLU A 129 31.24 -49.57 -24.03
N GLN A 130 30.31 -50.34 -23.48
CA GLN A 130 29.98 -51.67 -24.00
C GLN A 130 29.43 -51.61 -25.43
N HIS A 131 28.55 -50.66 -25.73
CA HIS A 131 28.04 -50.46 -27.08
C HIS A 131 29.17 -50.09 -28.06
N GLU A 132 30.04 -49.16 -27.72
CA GLU A 132 31.16 -48.73 -28.57
C GLU A 132 32.20 -49.85 -28.79
N THR A 133 32.43 -50.69 -27.78
CA THR A 133 33.33 -51.85 -27.90
C THR A 133 32.74 -52.97 -28.75
N LEU A 134 31.44 -53.28 -28.60
CA LEU A 134 30.74 -54.29 -29.39
C LEU A 134 30.59 -53.91 -30.86
N PHE A 135 30.36 -52.62 -31.13
CA PHE A 135 30.16 -52.10 -32.49
C PHE A 135 31.41 -51.42 -33.06
N ARG A 136 32.61 -51.75 -32.54
CA ARG A 136 33.88 -51.21 -33.02
C ARG A 136 34.02 -51.39 -34.54
N GLY A 137 34.01 -50.29 -35.28
CA GLY A 137 34.13 -50.26 -36.74
C GLY A 137 32.80 -50.14 -37.51
N LYS A 138 31.63 -50.20 -36.85
CA LYS A 138 30.33 -49.85 -37.45
C LYS A 138 29.96 -48.41 -37.11
N ARG A 139 29.36 -47.68 -38.06
CA ARG A 139 28.95 -46.27 -37.86
C ARG A 139 27.58 -46.22 -37.18
N HIS A 140 27.58 -46.15 -35.84
CA HIS A 140 26.39 -45.81 -35.06
C HIS A 140 26.42 -44.32 -34.71
N ASN A 141 25.37 -43.58 -35.06
CA ASN A 141 25.28 -42.15 -34.76
C ASN A 141 24.78 -41.95 -33.33
N LEU A 142 25.64 -41.41 -32.47
CA LEU A 142 25.36 -41.11 -31.07
C LEU A 142 25.09 -39.61 -30.88
N MET A 143 24.09 -39.26 -30.09
CA MET A 143 23.75 -37.88 -29.69
C MET A 143 23.55 -37.79 -28.19
N ASP A 144 23.43 -36.58 -27.64
CA ASP A 144 23.12 -36.40 -26.21
C ASP A 144 21.79 -37.07 -25.86
N ALA A 145 21.75 -37.69 -24.67
CA ALA A 145 20.58 -38.45 -24.25
C ALA A 145 19.29 -37.61 -24.32
N THR A 146 18.30 -38.12 -25.06
CA THR A 146 17.02 -37.46 -25.27
C THR A 146 15.86 -38.42 -25.05
N GLY A 147 14.83 -37.98 -24.34
CA GLY A 147 13.60 -38.77 -24.13
C GLY A 147 12.71 -38.81 -25.37
N ARG A 148 13.07 -38.05 -26.42
CA ARG A 148 12.27 -37.85 -27.64
C ARG A 148 12.84 -38.61 -28.84
N LEU A 149 13.59 -39.69 -28.63
CA LEU A 149 14.20 -40.47 -29.73
C LEU A 149 13.16 -40.96 -30.74
N GLN A 150 12.03 -41.47 -30.24
CA GLN A 150 10.97 -42.00 -31.09
C GLN A 150 10.35 -40.94 -31.99
N GLU A 151 10.32 -39.67 -31.55
CA GLU A 151 9.79 -38.55 -32.34
C GLU A 151 10.73 -38.15 -33.50
N MET A 152 11.97 -38.65 -33.52
CA MET A 152 12.94 -38.40 -34.58
C MET A 152 12.89 -39.47 -35.69
N ILE A 153 12.06 -40.50 -35.52
CA ILE A 153 11.95 -41.65 -36.42
C ILE A 153 10.60 -41.60 -37.14
N CYS A 154 10.62 -41.85 -38.45
CA CYS A 154 9.41 -41.96 -39.25
C CYS A 154 8.62 -43.20 -38.84
N PRO A 155 7.34 -43.05 -38.46
CA PRO A 155 6.52 -44.18 -38.02
C PRO A 155 6.22 -45.19 -39.14
N GLN A 156 6.25 -44.77 -40.40
CA GLN A 156 5.96 -45.64 -41.55
C GLN A 156 7.19 -46.44 -42.03
N HIS A 157 8.38 -45.83 -41.94
CA HIS A 157 9.57 -46.34 -42.62
C HIS A 157 10.71 -46.72 -41.67
N ASP A 158 10.58 -46.43 -40.37
CA ASP A 158 11.63 -46.65 -39.37
C ASP A 158 12.98 -46.02 -39.78
N LYS A 159 12.91 -44.82 -40.36
CA LYS A 159 14.06 -44.01 -40.82
C LYS A 159 14.02 -42.63 -40.19
N LEU A 160 15.19 -42.02 -40.01
CA LEU A 160 15.33 -40.68 -39.43
C LEU A 160 14.58 -39.61 -40.24
N LEU A 161 13.95 -38.68 -39.53
CA LEU A 161 13.24 -37.53 -40.10
C LEU A 161 14.22 -36.39 -40.47
N GLU A 162 15.07 -36.63 -41.47
CA GLU A 162 16.13 -35.70 -41.89
C GLU A 162 15.70 -34.69 -42.97
N VAL A 163 14.49 -34.84 -43.52
CA VAL A 163 13.93 -33.97 -44.55
C VAL A 163 12.78 -33.17 -43.94
N TYR A 164 12.59 -31.92 -44.35
CA TYR A 164 11.45 -31.09 -43.97
C TYR A 164 10.60 -30.77 -45.19
N CYS A 165 9.31 -31.10 -45.12
CA CYS A 165 8.36 -30.75 -46.15
C CYS A 165 7.82 -29.34 -45.92
N LEU A 166 8.14 -28.40 -46.81
CA LEU A 166 7.67 -27.01 -46.70
C LEU A 166 6.18 -26.88 -47.02
N THR A 167 5.64 -27.77 -47.84
CA THR A 167 4.21 -27.80 -48.18
C THR A 167 3.37 -28.18 -46.95
N ASP A 168 3.76 -29.25 -46.25
CA ASP A 168 2.99 -29.81 -45.13
C ASP A 168 3.49 -29.34 -43.75
N GLN A 169 4.63 -28.65 -43.71
CA GLN A 169 5.24 -28.06 -42.51
C GLN A 169 5.58 -29.07 -41.40
N HIS A 170 6.11 -30.23 -41.76
CA HIS A 170 6.64 -31.20 -40.81
C HIS A 170 7.87 -31.93 -41.34
N SER A 171 8.61 -32.57 -40.44
CA SER A 171 9.75 -33.41 -40.80
C SER A 171 9.26 -34.77 -41.33
N ILE A 172 9.96 -35.29 -42.34
CA ILE A 172 9.72 -36.57 -43.02
C ILE A 172 11.05 -37.31 -43.22
N CYS A 173 11.02 -38.62 -43.46
CA CYS A 173 12.22 -39.36 -43.86
C CYS A 173 12.43 -39.32 -45.38
N TYR A 174 13.59 -39.78 -45.85
CA TYR A 174 13.90 -39.81 -47.28
C TYR A 174 12.93 -40.66 -48.12
N LEU A 175 12.40 -41.77 -47.60
CA LEU A 175 11.43 -42.60 -48.34
C LEU A 175 10.09 -41.87 -48.56
N CYS A 176 9.50 -41.28 -47.51
CA CYS A 176 8.35 -40.37 -47.64
C CYS A 176 8.57 -39.25 -48.67
N ALA A 177 9.77 -38.68 -48.74
CA ALA A 177 10.09 -37.63 -49.70
C ALA A 177 10.08 -38.13 -51.16
N MET A 178 10.42 -39.41 -51.39
CA MET A 178 10.47 -40.02 -52.71
C MET A 178 9.12 -40.60 -53.17
N ASP A 179 8.26 -40.97 -52.21
CA ASP A 179 6.95 -41.57 -52.46
C ASP A 179 5.82 -40.54 -52.31
N GLU A 180 5.25 -40.41 -51.11
CA GLU A 180 4.05 -39.61 -50.82
C GLU A 180 4.25 -38.11 -51.08
N HIS A 181 5.44 -37.58 -50.80
CA HIS A 181 5.75 -36.14 -50.90
C HIS A 181 6.58 -35.80 -52.14
N LYS A 182 6.59 -36.66 -53.17
CA LYS A 182 7.43 -36.50 -54.38
C LYS A 182 7.23 -35.18 -55.12
N THR A 183 6.03 -34.62 -55.08
CA THR A 183 5.68 -33.35 -55.74
C THR A 183 5.73 -32.15 -54.78
N HIS A 184 6.00 -32.37 -53.50
CA HIS A 184 6.03 -31.31 -52.50
C HIS A 184 7.40 -30.63 -52.47
N LYS A 185 7.43 -29.39 -51.97
CA LYS A 185 8.69 -28.67 -51.83
C LYS A 185 9.39 -29.14 -50.56
N THR A 186 10.49 -29.85 -50.69
CA THR A 186 11.26 -30.39 -49.56
C THR A 186 12.65 -29.76 -49.46
N VAL A 187 13.16 -29.63 -48.24
CA VAL A 187 14.53 -29.21 -47.92
C VAL A 187 15.10 -30.12 -46.84
N SER A 188 16.40 -30.07 -46.54
CA SER A 188 16.91 -30.78 -45.37
C SER A 188 16.41 -30.13 -44.08
N ALA A 189 16.13 -30.95 -43.06
CA ALA A 189 15.68 -30.45 -41.76
C ALA A 189 16.72 -29.51 -41.11
N ALA A 190 18.02 -29.75 -41.36
CA ALA A 190 19.10 -28.87 -40.93
C ALA A 190 19.05 -27.48 -41.58
N ALA A 191 18.77 -27.42 -42.89
CA ALA A 191 18.67 -26.14 -43.61
C ALA A 191 17.45 -25.34 -43.16
N GLU A 192 16.28 -25.98 -43.04
CA GLU A 192 15.07 -25.29 -42.57
C GLU A 192 15.22 -24.82 -41.12
N ARG A 193 15.84 -25.64 -40.26
CA ARG A 193 16.16 -25.22 -38.89
C ARG A 193 17.03 -23.98 -38.88
N ALA A 194 18.06 -23.89 -39.74
CA ALA A 194 18.93 -22.72 -39.80
C ALA A 194 18.14 -21.44 -40.19
N GLU A 195 17.22 -21.55 -41.16
CA GLU A 195 16.37 -20.43 -41.57
C GLU A 195 15.35 -20.05 -40.48
N LYS A 196 14.68 -21.02 -39.85
CA LYS A 196 13.77 -20.76 -38.72
C LYS A 196 14.49 -20.19 -37.51
N GLN A 197 15.73 -20.63 -37.24
CA GLN A 197 16.57 -20.07 -36.20
C GLN A 197 16.88 -18.59 -36.48
N ARG A 198 17.19 -18.24 -37.74
CA ARG A 198 17.40 -16.84 -38.15
C ARG A 198 16.14 -15.99 -37.93
N GLN A 199 14.97 -16.49 -38.36
CA GLN A 199 13.67 -15.82 -38.16
C GLN A 199 13.33 -15.64 -36.67
N LEU A 200 13.62 -16.64 -35.85
CA LEU A 200 13.44 -16.58 -34.40
C LEU A 200 14.32 -15.48 -33.78
N MET A 201 15.60 -15.39 -34.18
CA MET A 201 16.51 -14.37 -33.67
C MET A 201 16.08 -12.95 -34.07
N GLU A 202 15.58 -12.77 -35.29
CA GLU A 202 15.05 -11.48 -35.76
C GLU A 202 13.79 -11.08 -34.99
N THR A 203 12.86 -12.02 -34.80
CA THR A 203 11.63 -11.81 -34.02
C THR A 203 11.95 -11.47 -32.56
N ARG A 204 12.90 -12.21 -31.96
CA ARG A 204 13.40 -11.93 -30.61
C ARG A 204 13.99 -10.53 -30.51
N ARG A 205 14.78 -10.10 -31.49
CA ARG A 205 15.34 -8.73 -31.53
C ARG A 205 14.23 -7.67 -31.59
N LYS A 206 13.20 -7.88 -32.41
CA LYS A 206 12.03 -6.97 -32.50
C LYS A 206 11.31 -6.87 -31.15
N PHE A 207 11.09 -7.98 -30.46
CA PHE A 207 10.45 -7.96 -29.14
C PHE A 207 11.32 -7.34 -28.06
N CYS A 208 12.63 -7.63 -28.01
CA CYS A 208 13.53 -6.97 -27.07
C CYS A 208 13.53 -5.44 -27.25
N HIS A 209 13.52 -4.98 -28.51
CA HIS A 209 13.43 -3.54 -28.80
C HIS A 209 12.11 -2.92 -28.31
N LYS A 210 10.97 -3.55 -28.60
CA LYS A 210 9.65 -3.09 -28.12
C LYS A 210 9.56 -3.09 -26.60
N ILE A 211 10.10 -4.10 -25.92
CA ILE A 211 10.14 -4.16 -24.46
C ILE A 211 10.94 -2.97 -23.92
N GLN A 212 12.11 -2.69 -24.48
CA GLN A 212 12.94 -1.56 -24.07
C GLN A 212 12.24 -0.21 -24.29
N GLU A 213 11.55 -0.04 -25.42
CA GLU A 213 10.77 1.16 -25.71
C GLU A 213 9.63 1.36 -24.70
N LYS A 214 8.86 0.29 -24.42
CA LYS A 214 7.78 0.34 -23.43
C LYS A 214 8.29 0.58 -22.01
N GLN A 215 9.45 0.02 -21.65
CA GLN A 215 10.10 0.31 -20.37
C GLN A 215 10.50 1.80 -20.26
N LYS A 216 11.02 2.39 -21.33
CA LYS A 216 11.35 3.83 -21.37
C LYS A 216 10.10 4.70 -21.23
N GLN A 217 9.04 4.40 -21.97
CA GLN A 217 7.75 5.11 -21.87
C GLN A 217 7.16 5.04 -20.46
N LEU A 218 7.26 3.87 -19.83
CA LEU A 218 6.78 3.66 -18.46
C LEU A 218 7.57 4.51 -17.45
N GLU A 219 8.89 4.58 -17.60
CA GLU A 219 9.75 5.39 -16.73
C GLU A 219 9.50 6.91 -16.90
N GLU A 220 9.30 7.37 -18.13
CA GLU A 220 8.92 8.76 -18.41
C GLU A 220 7.55 9.11 -17.79
N LEU A 221 6.58 8.21 -17.90
CA LEU A 221 5.27 8.38 -17.29
C LEU A 221 5.35 8.43 -15.76
N ARG A 222 6.14 7.55 -15.13
CA ARG A 222 6.39 7.59 -13.68
C ARG A 222 6.98 8.92 -13.23
N LYS A 223 7.98 9.44 -13.94
CA LYS A 223 8.60 10.73 -13.64
C LYS A 223 7.62 11.89 -13.79
N SER A 224 6.83 11.89 -14.84
CA SER A 224 5.78 12.90 -15.04
C SER A 224 4.74 12.86 -13.92
N MET A 225 4.31 11.67 -13.51
CA MET A 225 3.33 11.47 -12.46
C MET A 225 3.85 11.93 -11.09
N GLU A 226 5.12 11.62 -10.76
CA GLU A 226 5.74 12.11 -9.51
C GLU A 226 5.95 13.62 -9.55
N SER A 227 6.37 14.19 -10.68
CA SER A 227 6.47 15.64 -10.86
C SER A 227 5.13 16.35 -10.64
N HIS A 228 4.05 15.83 -11.22
CA HIS A 228 2.70 16.36 -11.02
C HIS A 228 2.28 16.28 -9.55
N LYS A 229 2.56 15.16 -8.88
CA LYS A 229 2.29 14.98 -7.45
C LYS A 229 3.07 15.97 -6.58
N CYS A 230 4.36 16.17 -6.85
CA CYS A 230 5.17 17.16 -6.14
C CYS A 230 4.64 18.58 -6.36
N SER A 231 4.31 18.93 -7.62
CA SER A 231 3.74 20.24 -7.96
C SER A 231 2.42 20.51 -7.22
N ALA A 232 1.50 19.53 -7.21
CA ALA A 232 0.24 19.63 -6.49
C ALA A 232 0.48 19.78 -4.97
N GLN A 233 1.42 19.04 -4.40
CA GLN A 233 1.77 19.14 -2.98
C GLN A 233 2.35 20.52 -2.64
N THR A 234 3.25 21.05 -3.46
CA THR A 234 3.79 22.41 -3.28
C THR A 234 2.69 23.47 -3.35
N ALA A 235 1.76 23.35 -4.30
CA ALA A 235 0.62 24.26 -4.39
C ALA A 235 -0.29 24.21 -3.14
N LEU A 236 -0.47 23.03 -2.54
CA LEU A 236 -1.21 22.88 -1.29
C LEU A 236 -0.48 23.54 -0.11
N GLU A 237 0.82 23.29 0.03
CA GLU A 237 1.65 23.87 1.10
C GLU A 237 1.74 25.39 0.99
N ASP A 238 1.89 25.92 -0.22
CA ASP A 238 1.89 27.35 -0.48
C ASP A 238 0.52 27.97 -0.15
N SER A 239 -0.58 27.31 -0.53
CA SER A 239 -1.94 27.77 -0.22
C SER A 239 -2.18 27.81 1.29
N GLU A 240 -1.81 26.75 2.01
CA GLU A 240 -1.95 26.67 3.47
C GLU A 240 -1.15 27.78 4.17
N ARG A 241 0.08 28.02 3.71
CA ARG A 241 0.92 29.11 4.23
C ARG A 241 0.24 30.48 4.04
N ILE A 242 -0.29 30.75 2.84
CA ILE A 242 -0.96 32.01 2.52
C ILE A 242 -2.22 32.20 3.39
N PHE A 243 -3.06 31.17 3.51
CA PHE A 243 -4.26 31.25 4.36
C PHE A 243 -3.89 31.45 5.84
N THR A 244 -2.83 30.81 6.32
CA THR A 244 -2.33 31.03 7.68
C THR A 244 -1.88 32.48 7.89
N GLU A 245 -1.20 33.09 6.93
CA GLU A 245 -0.80 34.50 6.99
C GLU A 245 -2.01 35.45 7.00
N LEU A 246 -3.04 35.15 6.20
CA LEU A 246 -4.30 35.89 6.20
C LEU A 246 -5.01 35.82 7.55
N ILE A 247 -5.12 34.64 8.14
CA ILE A 247 -5.71 34.45 9.48
C ILE A 247 -4.96 35.31 10.50
N ARG A 248 -3.62 35.26 10.52
CA ARG A 248 -2.81 36.09 11.41
C ARG A 248 -3.05 37.58 11.19
N SER A 249 -3.24 38.02 9.95
CA SER A 249 -3.57 39.42 9.65
C SER A 249 -4.92 39.82 10.26
N ILE A 250 -5.94 39.00 10.08
CA ILE A 250 -7.29 39.23 10.64
C ILE A 250 -7.25 39.25 12.17
N GLU A 251 -6.47 38.37 12.80
CA GLU A 251 -6.29 38.36 14.26
C GLU A 251 -5.62 39.63 14.80
N ARG A 252 -4.64 40.18 14.06
CA ARG A 252 -4.04 41.49 14.40
C ARG A 252 -5.08 42.60 14.31
N SER A 253 -5.85 42.66 13.23
CA SER A 253 -6.91 43.66 13.06
C SER A 253 -8.00 43.53 14.13
N ARG A 254 -8.39 42.31 14.51
CA ARG A 254 -9.30 42.06 15.65
C ARG A 254 -8.75 42.64 16.95
N SER A 255 -7.47 42.43 17.22
CA SER A 255 -6.81 42.91 18.43
C SER A 255 -6.75 44.44 18.45
N GLU A 256 -6.53 45.07 17.30
CA GLU A 256 -6.52 46.53 17.15
C GLU A 256 -7.91 47.15 17.41
N VAL A 257 -8.97 46.60 16.80
CA VAL A 257 -10.35 47.06 17.04
C VAL A 257 -10.71 46.90 18.52
N THR A 258 -10.37 45.75 19.13
CA THR A 258 -10.62 45.51 20.55
C THR A 258 -9.90 46.54 21.43
N ARG A 259 -8.64 46.83 21.12
CA ARG A 259 -7.86 47.84 21.85
C ARG A 259 -8.51 49.22 21.75
N LEU A 260 -8.91 49.65 20.56
CA LEU A 260 -9.56 50.95 20.36
C LEU A 260 -10.86 51.08 21.18
N ILE A 261 -11.68 50.04 21.22
CA ILE A 261 -12.91 50.02 22.04
C ILE A 261 -12.55 50.16 23.53
N ARG A 262 -11.57 49.39 24.03
CA ARG A 262 -11.14 49.42 25.42
C ARG A 262 -10.50 50.75 25.83
N ASP A 263 -9.69 51.36 24.95
CA ASP A 263 -9.06 52.65 25.20
C ASP A 263 -10.13 53.76 25.30
N GLN A 264 -11.13 53.73 24.42
CA GLN A 264 -12.26 54.67 24.47
C GLN A 264 -13.14 54.45 25.70
N GLU A 265 -13.52 53.20 25.99
CA GLU A 265 -14.28 52.81 27.20
C GLU A 265 -13.58 53.35 28.45
N LYS A 266 -12.28 53.05 28.62
CA LYS A 266 -11.50 53.49 29.78
C LYS A 266 -11.46 55.01 29.91
N THR A 267 -11.29 55.73 28.80
CA THR A 267 -11.20 57.20 28.81
C THR A 267 -12.52 57.83 29.22
N GLU A 268 -13.64 57.34 28.68
CA GLU A 268 -14.97 57.85 28.99
C GLU A 268 -15.40 57.48 30.42
N VAL A 269 -15.11 56.25 30.87
CA VAL A 269 -15.37 55.82 32.26
C VAL A 269 -14.55 56.64 33.24
N SER A 270 -13.26 56.85 33.01
CA SER A 270 -12.41 57.65 33.91
C SER A 270 -12.93 59.09 34.04
N ARG A 271 -13.43 59.68 32.94
CA ARG A 271 -14.04 61.02 32.94
C ARG A 271 -15.32 61.05 33.76
N ALA A 272 -16.17 60.03 33.63
CA ALA A 272 -17.41 59.91 34.40
C ALA A 272 -17.12 59.68 35.90
N GLU A 273 -16.14 58.87 36.25
CA GLU A 273 -15.69 58.64 37.63
C GLU A 273 -15.19 59.94 38.28
N GLU A 274 -14.45 60.79 37.54
CA GLU A 274 -14.00 62.09 38.05
C GLU A 274 -15.18 63.05 38.31
N GLN A 275 -16.18 63.06 37.43
CA GLN A 275 -17.42 63.82 37.64
C GLN A 275 -18.22 63.30 38.83
N LEU A 276 -18.34 61.98 38.98
CA LEU A 276 -19.03 61.33 40.08
C LEU A 276 -18.37 61.69 41.42
N LYS A 277 -17.04 61.59 41.51
CA LYS A 277 -16.29 61.95 42.72
C LYS A 277 -16.47 63.42 43.09
N ARG A 278 -16.54 64.32 42.10
CA ARG A 278 -16.81 65.75 42.33
C ARG A 278 -18.20 65.96 42.92
N LEU A 279 -19.22 65.32 42.35
CA LEU A 279 -20.60 65.40 42.86
C LEU A 279 -20.73 64.83 44.28
N GLU A 280 -20.09 63.69 44.56
CA GLU A 280 -20.09 63.10 45.90
C GLU A 280 -19.50 64.06 46.94
N GLN A 281 -18.39 64.74 46.60
CA GLN A 281 -17.78 65.74 47.48
C GLN A 281 -18.69 66.96 47.67
N GLU A 282 -19.32 67.46 46.61
CA GLU A 282 -20.24 68.60 46.68
C GLU A 282 -21.46 68.29 47.55
N ILE A 283 -22.03 67.09 47.43
CA ILE A 283 -23.13 66.62 48.28
C ILE A 283 -22.70 66.57 49.75
N GLU A 284 -21.49 66.08 50.04
CA GLU A 284 -20.99 66.00 51.41
C GLU A 284 -20.75 67.38 52.01
N ASP A 285 -20.17 68.31 51.24
CA ASP A 285 -19.97 69.70 51.67
C ASP A 285 -21.30 70.42 51.93
N LEU A 286 -22.32 70.18 51.09
CA LEU A 286 -23.68 70.69 51.29
C LEU A 286 -24.35 70.09 52.52
N ARG A 287 -24.25 68.77 52.72
CA ARG A 287 -24.78 68.09 53.93
C ARG A 287 -24.15 68.62 55.21
N LYS A 288 -22.84 68.86 55.21
CA LYS A 288 -22.14 69.45 56.35
C LYS A 288 -22.68 70.86 56.66
N ARG A 289 -22.85 71.69 55.62
CA ARG A 289 -23.34 73.05 55.78
C ARG A 289 -24.80 73.10 56.23
N ASP A 290 -25.63 72.17 55.74
CA ASP A 290 -27.02 71.97 56.19
C ASP A 290 -27.06 71.61 57.68
N ALA A 291 -26.21 70.70 58.14
CA ALA A 291 -26.10 70.36 59.56
C ALA A 291 -25.66 71.54 60.44
N GLU A 292 -24.73 72.38 59.96
CA GLU A 292 -24.30 73.61 60.64
C GLU A 292 -25.43 74.65 60.73
N LEU A 293 -26.24 74.79 59.67
CA LEU A 293 -27.42 75.65 59.65
C LEU A 293 -28.50 75.15 60.62
N GLU A 294 -28.75 73.84 60.65
CA GLU A 294 -29.68 73.22 61.59
C GLU A 294 -29.23 73.41 63.05
N GLN A 295 -27.93 73.32 63.33
CA GLN A 295 -27.41 73.61 64.67
C GLN A 295 -27.59 75.09 65.04
N LEU A 296 -27.38 76.01 64.08
CA LEU A 296 -27.54 77.44 64.31
C LEU A 296 -29.01 77.82 64.60
N SER A 297 -29.98 77.16 63.97
CA SER A 297 -31.42 77.42 64.17
C SER A 297 -31.88 77.19 65.62
N HIS A 298 -31.17 76.33 66.36
CA HIS A 298 -31.44 76.01 67.76
C HIS A 298 -30.67 76.88 68.78
N THR A 299 -29.98 77.94 68.33
CA THR A 299 -29.15 78.78 69.21
C THR A 299 -29.93 79.96 69.82
N ASP A 300 -29.95 80.08 71.15
CA ASP A 300 -30.67 81.15 71.88
C ASP A 300 -29.95 82.52 71.88
N LEU A 301 -28.70 82.60 71.40
CA LEU A 301 -27.89 83.82 71.38
C LEU A 301 -28.06 84.60 70.05
N HIS A 302 -28.93 85.62 70.07
CA HIS A 302 -29.29 86.41 68.88
C HIS A 302 -28.10 87.02 68.11
N ILE A 303 -27.04 87.45 68.78
CA ILE A 303 -25.86 88.05 68.13
C ILE A 303 -25.04 86.99 67.38
N HIS A 304 -24.85 85.81 67.98
CA HIS A 304 -24.15 84.70 67.35
C HIS A 304 -24.93 84.17 66.15
N PHE A 305 -26.27 84.06 66.27
CA PHE A 305 -27.15 83.70 65.16
C PHE A 305 -26.93 84.64 63.95
N LEU A 306 -27.01 85.96 64.17
CA LEU A 306 -26.88 86.93 63.08
C LEU A 306 -25.47 86.93 62.44
N GLN A 307 -24.41 86.75 63.23
CA GLN A 307 -23.03 86.69 62.74
C GLN A 307 -22.76 85.42 61.94
N SER A 308 -23.15 84.25 62.45
CA SER A 308 -22.91 82.96 61.79
C SER A 308 -23.84 82.74 60.59
N PHE A 309 -25.09 83.21 60.65
CA PHE A 309 -26.05 83.07 59.55
C PHE A 309 -25.53 83.78 58.29
N GLN A 310 -24.95 84.98 58.44
CA GLN A 310 -24.43 85.75 57.32
C GLN A 310 -23.26 85.04 56.60
N SER A 311 -22.49 84.21 57.31
CA SER A 311 -21.43 83.38 56.72
C SER A 311 -21.93 82.06 56.12
N LEU A 312 -22.96 81.46 56.71
CA LEU A 312 -23.48 80.15 56.28
C LEU A 312 -24.53 80.24 55.18
N SER A 313 -25.18 81.40 55.01
CA SER A 313 -26.17 81.64 53.96
C SER A 313 -25.59 81.70 52.54
N VAL A 314 -24.26 81.79 52.41
CA VAL A 314 -23.58 81.78 51.11
C VAL A 314 -23.23 80.31 50.78
N PRO A 315 -23.67 79.78 49.63
CA PRO A 315 -23.26 78.45 49.17
C PRO A 315 -21.73 78.35 49.08
N PRO A 316 -21.14 77.16 49.31
CA PRO A 316 -19.72 76.97 49.03
C PRO A 316 -19.41 77.30 47.56
N GLU A 317 -18.23 77.86 47.28
CA GLU A 317 -17.78 78.30 45.94
C GLU A 317 -17.87 77.20 44.85
N SER A 318 -18.03 75.93 45.24
CA SER A 318 -18.19 74.79 44.33
C SER A 318 -19.57 74.66 43.67
N THR A 319 -20.60 75.34 44.20
CA THR A 319 -22.02 75.10 43.85
C THR A 319 -22.48 75.77 42.54
N ASP A 320 -21.66 76.64 41.94
CA ASP A 320 -21.96 77.31 40.66
C ASP A 320 -21.62 76.44 39.43
N SER A 321 -21.37 75.14 39.62
CA SER A 321 -21.08 74.22 38.52
C SER A 321 -22.32 74.04 37.62
N PRO A 322 -22.19 74.20 36.29
CA PRO A 322 -23.33 74.04 35.38
C PRO A 322 -23.90 72.63 35.50
N SER A 323 -25.24 72.52 35.45
CA SER A 323 -25.96 71.24 35.55
C SER A 323 -25.31 70.19 34.65
N ILE A 324 -24.89 69.06 35.23
CA ILE A 324 -24.26 67.98 34.48
C ILE A 324 -25.30 67.40 33.53
N THR A 325 -25.21 67.78 32.26
CA THR A 325 -25.96 67.15 31.19
C THR A 325 -25.35 65.77 30.95
N VAL A 326 -25.97 64.73 31.49
CA VAL A 326 -25.63 63.35 31.20
C VAL A 326 -25.95 63.09 29.72
N SER A 327 -24.96 63.28 28.85
CA SER A 327 -25.10 62.97 27.44
C SER A 327 -25.21 61.45 27.30
N SER A 328 -26.44 60.95 27.12
CA SER A 328 -26.77 59.53 27.05
C SER A 328 -26.36 58.81 25.74
N HIS A 329 -25.50 59.43 24.92
CA HIS A 329 -25.28 58.98 23.54
C HIS A 329 -23.85 58.50 23.26
N LEU A 330 -23.39 57.47 23.97
CA LEU A 330 -22.19 56.71 23.57
C LEU A 330 -22.57 55.26 23.32
N SER A 331 -23.35 55.02 22.28
CA SER A 331 -23.63 53.68 21.79
C SER A 331 -22.49 53.20 20.88
N PHE A 332 -22.00 51.99 21.11
CA PHE A 332 -21.05 51.30 20.22
C PHE A 332 -21.75 50.57 19.05
N ASP A 333 -23.07 50.76 18.86
CA ASP A 333 -23.84 50.06 17.83
C ASP A 333 -23.27 50.29 16.42
N ASP A 334 -22.72 51.48 16.15
CA ASP A 334 -22.13 51.80 14.86
C ASP A 334 -20.80 51.08 14.61
N VAL A 335 -20.06 50.71 15.68
CA VAL A 335 -18.87 49.85 15.57
C VAL A 335 -19.29 48.43 15.18
N GLY A 336 -20.35 47.90 15.79
CA GLY A 336 -20.90 46.59 15.45
C GLY A 336 -21.38 46.49 14.00
N LYS A 337 -22.06 47.55 13.49
CA LYS A 337 -22.43 47.66 12.08
C LYS A 337 -21.20 47.70 11.17
N SER A 338 -20.21 48.53 11.49
CA SER A 338 -18.98 48.65 10.69
C SER A 338 -18.19 47.34 10.58
N VAL A 339 -18.11 46.56 11.68
CA VAL A 339 -17.48 45.24 11.69
C VAL A 339 -18.30 44.22 10.88
N SER A 340 -19.64 44.33 10.91
CA SER A 340 -20.52 43.49 10.09
C SER A 340 -20.38 43.77 8.60
N ASP A 341 -20.30 45.05 8.20
CA ASP A 341 -20.04 45.44 6.81
C ASP A 341 -18.67 44.93 6.32
N LEU A 342 -17.66 44.97 7.19
CA LEU A 342 -16.34 44.41 6.90
C LEU A 342 -16.40 42.89 6.64
N ARG A 343 -17.12 42.15 7.49
CA ARG A 343 -17.33 40.70 7.34
C ARG A 343 -17.95 40.39 5.97
N GLU A 344 -19.03 41.07 5.61
CA GLU A 344 -19.74 40.81 4.35
C GLU A 344 -18.85 41.04 3.12
N LYS A 345 -18.04 42.11 3.13
CA LYS A 345 -17.08 42.39 2.06
C LYS A 345 -16.01 41.30 1.94
N LEU A 346 -15.47 40.83 3.07
CA LEU A 346 -14.48 39.74 3.11
C LEU A 346 -15.06 38.42 2.61
N GLU A 347 -16.24 38.03 3.09
CA GLU A 347 -16.90 36.79 2.67
C GLU A 347 -17.23 36.78 1.18
N HIS A 348 -17.75 37.90 0.67
CA HIS A 348 -18.01 38.07 -0.76
C HIS A 348 -16.72 37.91 -1.58
N PHE A 349 -15.66 38.62 -1.19
CA PHE A 349 -14.36 38.55 -1.87
C PHE A 349 -13.79 37.12 -1.86
N CYS A 350 -13.78 36.46 -0.71
CA CYS A 350 -13.29 35.09 -0.59
C CYS A 350 -14.08 34.11 -1.48
N ARG A 351 -15.41 34.25 -1.55
CA ARG A 351 -16.27 33.38 -2.35
C ARG A 351 -15.93 33.46 -3.84
N GLU A 352 -15.78 34.67 -4.37
CA GLU A 352 -15.46 34.88 -5.79
C GLU A 352 -14.06 34.37 -6.13
N GLU A 353 -13.07 34.66 -5.30
CA GLU A 353 -11.70 34.20 -5.54
C GLU A 353 -11.56 32.67 -5.44
N ILE A 354 -12.21 32.03 -4.46
CA ILE A 354 -12.23 30.57 -4.33
C ILE A 354 -12.84 29.91 -5.58
N LYS A 355 -13.91 30.50 -6.13
CA LYS A 355 -14.52 30.03 -7.37
C LYS A 355 -13.54 30.12 -8.56
N MET A 356 -12.79 31.21 -8.65
CA MET A 356 -11.74 31.39 -9.68
C MET A 356 -10.60 30.37 -9.52
N ILE A 357 -10.18 30.08 -8.29
CA ILE A 357 -9.17 29.06 -7.99
C ILE A 357 -9.68 27.67 -8.38
N SER A 358 -10.92 27.34 -8.00
CA SER A 358 -11.55 26.06 -8.36
C SER A 358 -11.61 25.85 -9.88
N GLY A 359 -11.90 26.91 -10.66
CA GLY A 359 -11.90 26.83 -12.12
C GLY A 359 -10.54 26.49 -12.72
N LYS A 360 -9.43 26.89 -12.09
CA LYS A 360 -8.07 26.56 -12.50
C LYS A 360 -7.69 25.11 -12.16
N LEU A 361 -8.33 24.50 -11.17
CA LEU A 361 -8.10 23.10 -10.77
C LEU A 361 -8.82 22.08 -11.68
N THR A 362 -9.88 22.49 -12.37
CA THR A 362 -10.67 21.62 -13.27
C THR A 362 -10.01 21.27 -14.61
N TYR A 363 -8.76 21.68 -14.86
CA TYR A 363 -8.07 21.36 -16.11
C TYR A 363 -7.25 20.07 -15.99
N THR A 364 -7.86 18.88 -16.14
CA THR A 364 -7.09 17.64 -16.38
C THR A 364 -7.93 16.47 -16.92
N GLU A 365 -8.44 16.60 -18.16
CA GLU A 365 -8.58 15.42 -19.03
C GLU A 365 -7.39 15.41 -19.98
N ASN A 366 -6.27 14.80 -19.59
CA ASN A 366 -5.12 14.60 -20.48
C ASN A 366 -4.36 13.33 -20.12
N PHE A 367 -5.06 12.20 -20.10
CA PHE A 367 -4.45 10.95 -20.54
C PHE A 367 -5.12 10.60 -21.86
N PRO A 368 -4.50 10.87 -23.02
CA PRO A 368 -5.02 10.38 -24.28
C PRO A 368 -5.17 8.86 -24.17
N PRO A 369 -6.30 8.26 -24.60
CA PRO A 369 -6.36 6.81 -24.73
C PRO A 369 -5.17 6.39 -25.61
N LEU A 370 -4.42 5.38 -25.15
CA LEU A 370 -3.41 4.72 -25.99
C LEU A 370 -4.14 3.94 -27.09
N GLU A 371 -4.72 4.64 -28.05
CA GLU A 371 -5.13 4.05 -29.31
C GLU A 371 -3.90 3.89 -30.21
N PRO A 372 -3.74 2.74 -30.88
CA PRO A 372 -2.64 2.53 -31.83
C PRO A 372 -2.76 3.58 -32.95
N LYS A 373 -1.71 4.40 -33.11
CA LYS A 373 -1.73 5.58 -34.00
C LYS A 373 -1.40 5.21 -35.45
N THR A 374 -1.05 3.95 -35.71
CA THR A 374 -0.57 3.49 -37.01
C THR A 374 -1.29 2.23 -37.46
N ARG A 375 -1.52 2.12 -38.78
CA ARG A 375 -2.14 0.96 -39.43
C ARG A 375 -1.31 -0.32 -39.17
N GLU A 376 0.00 -0.15 -39.03
CA GLU A 376 0.99 -1.20 -38.77
C GLU A 376 0.89 -1.78 -37.35
N GLU A 377 0.59 -0.96 -36.33
CA GLU A 377 0.34 -1.42 -34.96
C GLU A 377 -0.96 -2.21 -34.84
N CYS A 378 -1.97 -1.86 -35.64
CA CYS A 378 -3.26 -2.57 -35.68
C CYS A 378 -3.13 -3.96 -36.32
N LEU A 379 -2.31 -4.08 -37.38
CA LEU A 379 -2.05 -5.34 -38.08
C LEU A 379 -1.22 -6.33 -37.24
N GLN A 380 -0.33 -5.86 -36.37
CA GLN A 380 0.47 -6.73 -35.48
C GLN A 380 -0.33 -7.39 -34.36
N ASN A 381 -1.53 -6.87 -34.03
CA ASN A 381 -2.46 -7.48 -33.08
C ASN A 381 -3.46 -8.46 -33.75
N SER A 382 -3.39 -8.63 -35.07
CA SER A 382 -4.16 -9.66 -35.75
C SER A 382 -3.41 -11.00 -35.67
N HIS A 383 -3.88 -11.89 -34.79
CA HIS A 383 -3.42 -13.28 -34.81
C HIS A 383 -4.10 -14.01 -35.96
N GLN A 384 -3.30 -14.60 -36.86
CA GLN A 384 -3.80 -15.56 -37.83
C GLN A 384 -4.02 -16.90 -37.12
N PHE A 385 -5.28 -17.25 -36.83
CA PHE A 385 -5.64 -18.59 -36.37
C PHE A 385 -5.42 -19.58 -37.52
N THR A 386 -4.40 -20.43 -37.42
CA THR A 386 -4.38 -21.70 -38.17
C THR A 386 -5.27 -22.69 -37.44
N LEU A 387 -6.45 -22.96 -38.01
CA LEU A 387 -7.30 -24.07 -37.61
C LEU A 387 -6.53 -25.38 -37.82
N ASP A 388 -6.29 -26.11 -36.74
CA ASP A 388 -5.97 -27.53 -36.81
C ASP A 388 -7.22 -28.27 -37.34
N LYS A 389 -7.06 -29.10 -38.37
CA LYS A 389 -8.20 -29.75 -39.06
C LYS A 389 -8.79 -30.94 -38.29
N ASN A 390 -8.33 -31.23 -37.08
CA ASN A 390 -8.79 -32.38 -36.31
C ASN A 390 -9.59 -32.02 -35.05
N THR A 391 -10.63 -31.19 -35.17
CA THR A 391 -11.75 -31.21 -34.20
C THR A 391 -13.03 -30.71 -34.87
N GLU A 392 -13.84 -31.63 -35.41
CA GLU A 392 -15.24 -31.32 -35.70
C GLU A 392 -15.97 -31.11 -34.37
N ASN A 393 -16.33 -29.86 -34.07
CA ASN A 393 -17.45 -29.62 -33.16
C ASN A 393 -18.38 -28.56 -33.77
N LYS A 394 -19.55 -29.03 -34.19
CA LYS A 394 -20.68 -28.23 -34.65
C LYS A 394 -21.30 -27.57 -33.43
N ASN A 395 -21.21 -26.24 -33.33
CA ASN A 395 -22.29 -25.33 -32.90
C ASN A 395 -21.71 -23.99 -32.41
N THR A 396 -21.74 -22.98 -33.27
CA THR A 396 -21.72 -21.57 -32.86
C THR A 396 -22.72 -20.79 -33.71
N PHE A 397 -23.91 -20.56 -33.15
CA PHE A 397 -24.81 -19.53 -33.65
C PHE A 397 -24.38 -18.18 -33.06
N LEU A 398 -23.99 -17.26 -33.93
CA LEU A 398 -23.90 -15.83 -33.65
C LEU A 398 -25.33 -15.27 -33.57
N VAL A 399 -25.69 -14.61 -32.46
CA VAL A 399 -26.85 -13.72 -32.43
C VAL A 399 -26.38 -12.30 -32.14
N LYS A 400 -26.63 -11.45 -33.13
CA LYS A 400 -26.51 -10.01 -33.16
C LYS A 400 -27.91 -9.45 -32.86
N GLY A 401 -28.07 -8.48 -31.96
CA GLY A 401 -29.39 -7.90 -31.71
C GLY A 401 -29.45 -6.75 -30.70
N ASN A 402 -29.59 -5.55 -31.25
CA ASN A 402 -29.83 -4.21 -30.70
C ASN A 402 -30.98 -4.01 -29.67
N ARG A 403 -30.84 -2.89 -28.91
CA ARG A 403 -31.82 -1.84 -28.52
C ARG A 403 -33.31 -2.18 -28.32
N ASP A 404 -33.87 -1.85 -27.15
CA ASP A 404 -34.64 -0.59 -26.85
C ASP A 404 -35.63 -0.77 -25.68
N PHE A 405 -35.78 0.33 -24.91
CA PHE A 405 -36.90 0.84 -24.10
C PHE A 405 -37.92 -0.07 -23.37
N GLY A 406 -38.22 0.31 -22.12
CA GLY A 406 -39.51 -0.01 -21.50
C GLY A 406 -39.60 0.24 -19.98
N SER A 407 -39.87 1.47 -19.57
CA SER A 407 -40.40 1.79 -18.23
C SER A 407 -41.78 1.17 -18.03
N THR A 408 -42.03 0.56 -16.87
CA THR A 408 -43.34 0.62 -16.20
C THR A 408 -43.18 0.41 -14.70
N ALA A 409 -43.73 1.35 -13.94
CA ALA A 409 -43.98 1.23 -12.52
C ALA A 409 -45.20 0.34 -12.27
N THR A 410 -45.21 -0.41 -11.16
CA THR A 410 -46.46 -0.78 -10.48
C THR A 410 -46.20 -0.89 -8.97
N GLN A 411 -46.93 -0.06 -8.23
CA GLN A 411 -47.11 -0.10 -6.78
C GLN A 411 -47.96 -1.30 -6.34
N LYS A 412 -47.75 -1.72 -5.08
CA LYS A 412 -48.70 -2.23 -4.05
C LYS A 412 -47.99 -3.34 -3.29
N GLY A 413 -48.07 -3.46 -1.98
CA GLY A 413 -48.88 -2.81 -0.96
C GLY A 413 -48.46 -3.43 0.38
N GLY A 414 -48.54 -2.66 1.45
CA GLY A 414 -47.97 -3.02 2.75
C GLY A 414 -48.73 -4.08 3.56
N LYS A 415 -48.16 -4.40 4.72
CA LYS A 415 -48.88 -4.58 5.98
C LYS A 415 -47.91 -4.50 7.16
N GLU A 416 -48.18 -3.55 8.04
CA GLU A 416 -47.75 -3.52 9.43
C GLU A 416 -48.40 -4.69 10.21
N ILE A 417 -47.79 -5.10 11.33
CA ILE A 417 -48.40 -5.09 12.69
C ILE A 417 -47.33 -5.48 13.75
N TYR A 418 -47.34 -4.65 14.79
CA TYR A 418 -46.82 -4.69 16.16
C TYR A 418 -46.46 -6.01 16.88
N ASN A 419 -45.38 -5.95 17.67
CA ASN A 419 -45.30 -6.04 19.16
C ASN A 419 -43.80 -6.15 19.54
N GLY A 420 -43.22 -5.49 20.54
CA GLY A 420 -43.66 -5.20 21.91
C GLY A 420 -42.56 -5.76 22.82
N GLY A 421 -41.82 -4.90 23.52
CA GLY A 421 -40.51 -5.21 24.14
C GLY A 421 -40.53 -5.91 25.49
N VAL A 422 -39.34 -6.12 26.07
CA VAL A 422 -39.12 -6.31 27.53
C VAL A 422 -37.69 -5.86 27.87
N GLU A 423 -37.58 -4.86 28.75
CA GLU A 423 -36.39 -4.56 29.55
C GLU A 423 -36.27 -5.57 30.69
N SER A 424 -35.05 -5.91 31.11
CA SER A 424 -34.81 -6.48 32.43
C SER A 424 -33.45 -6.01 32.95
N ARG A 425 -33.55 -5.27 34.06
CA ARG A 425 -32.52 -4.70 34.90
C ARG A 425 -32.41 -5.61 36.14
N SER A 426 -31.21 -5.95 36.58
CA SER A 426 -30.98 -6.54 37.89
C SER A 426 -29.68 -5.98 38.48
N ASP A 427 -29.84 -5.17 39.51
CA ASP A 427 -28.81 -4.78 40.47
C ASP A 427 -28.49 -5.97 41.39
N GLU A 428 -27.22 -6.19 41.74
CA GLU A 428 -26.83 -6.83 43.00
C GLU A 428 -25.43 -6.37 43.41
N THR A 429 -25.30 -6.05 44.71
CA THR A 429 -24.23 -5.26 45.34
C THR A 429 -23.15 -6.13 46.00
N THR A 430 -21.91 -5.64 45.91
CA THR A 430 -20.77 -5.73 46.87
C THR A 430 -20.19 -7.08 47.31
N LEU A 431 -18.89 -7.28 47.03
CA LEU A 431 -17.90 -7.62 48.06
C LEU A 431 -16.51 -7.11 47.67
N ASP A 432 -15.84 -6.51 48.65
CA ASP A 432 -14.57 -5.78 48.58
C ASP A 432 -13.39 -6.61 48.02
N ASP A 433 -12.63 -6.00 47.11
CA ASP A 433 -11.23 -6.40 46.88
C ASP A 433 -10.34 -5.16 46.65
N ILE A 434 -9.18 -5.24 47.26
CA ILE A 434 -8.28 -4.15 47.64
C ILE A 434 -7.77 -3.34 46.43
N HIS A 435 -8.06 -2.04 46.42
CA HIS A 435 -7.61 -1.09 45.40
C HIS A 435 -6.16 -0.64 45.68
N VAL A 436 -5.19 -1.18 44.93
CA VAL A 436 -3.83 -0.60 44.85
C VAL A 436 -3.80 0.38 43.68
N LYS A 437 -3.80 1.69 43.97
CA LYS A 437 -3.59 2.72 42.94
C LYS A 437 -2.15 2.68 42.42
N PRO A 438 -1.91 2.51 41.12
CA PRO A 438 -0.62 2.85 40.53
C PRO A 438 -0.46 4.37 40.62
N ILE A 439 0.54 4.82 41.38
CA ILE A 439 0.97 6.22 41.34
C ILE A 439 1.66 6.38 39.98
N VAL A 440 1.07 7.24 39.13
CA VAL A 440 1.36 7.58 37.73
C VAL A 440 0.29 7.02 36.76
N SER A 441 -0.76 7.81 36.57
CA SER A 441 -1.62 7.73 35.38
C SER A 441 -0.96 8.58 34.28
N LEU A 442 -0.30 7.91 33.33
CA LEU A 442 -0.01 8.53 32.05
C LEU A 442 -1.35 8.93 31.41
N PRO A 443 -1.50 10.13 30.84
CA PRO A 443 -2.71 10.46 30.10
C PRO A 443 -2.89 9.40 29.01
N GLU A 444 -4.05 8.75 29.00
CA GLU A 444 -4.46 7.87 27.92
C GLU A 444 -4.54 8.76 26.68
N VAL A 445 -3.49 8.71 25.86
CA VAL A 445 -3.52 9.32 24.54
C VAL A 445 -4.53 8.49 23.78
N GLU A 446 -5.71 9.07 23.51
CA GLU A 446 -6.64 8.52 22.54
C GLU A 446 -5.89 8.32 21.23
N VAL A 447 -5.46 7.09 20.98
CA VAL A 447 -4.86 6.70 19.71
C VAL A 447 -6.00 6.64 18.71
N LYS A 448 -6.22 7.74 18.01
CA LYS A 448 -7.21 7.82 16.94
C LYS A 448 -6.99 6.65 15.98
N SER A 449 -7.99 5.79 15.84
CA SER A 449 -7.89 4.53 15.06
C SER A 449 -7.68 4.76 13.56
N GLY A 450 -7.84 6.01 13.09
CA GLY A 450 -7.84 6.37 11.69
C GLY A 450 -9.01 5.75 10.91
N GLU A 451 -10.04 5.30 11.63
CA GLU A 451 -11.29 4.71 11.11
C GLU A 451 -12.53 5.50 11.57
N GLU A 452 -12.36 6.63 12.29
CA GLU A 452 -13.46 7.39 12.92
C GLU A 452 -14.45 7.97 11.90
N ASP A 453 -14.00 8.22 10.67
CA ASP A 453 -14.81 8.77 9.57
C ASP A 453 -15.26 7.69 8.55
N GLU A 454 -15.17 6.40 8.88
CA GLU A 454 -15.43 5.30 7.95
C GLU A 454 -16.42 4.25 8.51
N GLU A 455 -17.37 3.85 7.66
CA GLU A 455 -18.39 2.85 7.97
C GLU A 455 -17.90 1.44 7.60
N ILE A 456 -18.09 0.48 8.50
CA ILE A 456 -17.72 -0.92 8.26
C ILE A 456 -18.84 -1.63 7.48
N LEU A 457 -18.55 -2.06 6.26
CA LEU A 457 -19.48 -2.83 5.42
C LEU A 457 -19.31 -4.34 5.56
N PHE A 458 -18.11 -4.79 5.93
CA PHE A 458 -17.80 -6.20 6.15
C PHE A 458 -16.66 -6.32 7.16
N LYS A 459 -16.72 -7.31 8.04
CA LYS A 459 -15.65 -7.64 8.99
C LYS A 459 -15.62 -9.13 9.27
N GLU A 460 -14.52 -9.80 8.94
CA GLU A 460 -14.31 -11.20 9.32
C GLU A 460 -12.86 -11.51 9.63
N ARG A 461 -12.64 -12.53 10.46
CA ARG A 461 -11.31 -13.01 10.78
C ARG A 461 -10.79 -13.97 9.72
N ILE A 462 -9.64 -13.67 9.13
CA ILE A 462 -9.04 -14.44 8.04
C ILE A 462 -7.54 -14.63 8.21
N LYS A 463 -6.99 -15.54 7.40
CA LYS A 463 -5.54 -15.58 7.12
C LYS A 463 -5.29 -15.02 5.72
N LEU A 464 -4.40 -14.05 5.62
CA LEU A 464 -4.03 -13.37 4.38
C LEU A 464 -2.65 -13.80 3.91
N TYR A 465 -2.52 -13.99 2.61
CA TYR A 465 -1.28 -14.32 1.92
C TYR A 465 -1.00 -13.32 0.79
N CYS A 466 0.26 -13.09 0.48
CA CYS A 466 0.69 -12.39 -0.72
C CYS A 466 1.50 -13.33 -1.63
N TRP A 467 1.33 -13.16 -2.94
CA TRP A 467 2.11 -13.88 -3.94
C TRP A 467 3.53 -13.31 -4.03
N ASP A 468 4.52 -14.17 -3.85
CA ASP A 468 5.92 -13.86 -4.12
C ASP A 468 6.26 -14.29 -5.54
N CYS A 469 6.51 -13.33 -6.42
CA CYS A 469 6.85 -13.61 -7.82
C CYS A 469 8.28 -14.11 -8.04
N GLU A 470 9.21 -13.87 -7.10
CA GLU A 470 10.60 -14.33 -7.25
C GLU A 470 10.72 -15.81 -6.94
N ASN A 471 9.91 -16.29 -5.98
CA ASN A 471 9.94 -17.67 -5.54
C ASN A 471 8.74 -18.49 -6.06
N GLU A 472 7.75 -17.85 -6.70
CA GLU A 472 6.49 -18.45 -7.15
C GLU A 472 5.70 -19.15 -6.02
N LEU A 473 5.69 -18.54 -4.83
CA LEU A 473 5.07 -19.09 -3.60
C LEU A 473 4.04 -18.12 -3.02
N TRP A 474 3.03 -18.65 -2.33
CA TRP A 474 2.21 -17.86 -1.42
C TRP A 474 2.92 -17.72 -0.07
N LYS A 475 3.20 -16.48 0.35
CA LYS A 475 3.75 -16.15 1.67
C LYS A 475 2.65 -15.63 2.58
N GLU A 476 2.59 -16.14 3.81
CA GLU A 476 1.65 -15.65 4.82
C GLU A 476 2.00 -14.21 5.20
N ARG A 477 1.01 -13.33 5.14
CA ARG A 477 1.16 -11.90 5.39
C ARG A 477 0.51 -11.48 6.70
N GLY A 478 -0.45 -12.23 7.23
CA GLY A 478 -1.04 -11.95 8.54
C GLY A 478 -2.30 -12.75 8.84
N VAL A 479 -2.64 -12.82 10.13
CA VAL A 479 -3.92 -13.34 10.63
C VAL A 479 -4.59 -12.22 11.43
N GLY A 480 -5.87 -11.96 11.18
CA GLY A 480 -6.63 -10.92 11.86
C GLY A 480 -7.94 -10.58 11.15
N ASP A 481 -8.56 -9.48 11.54
CA ASP A 481 -9.83 -9.02 10.97
C ASP A 481 -9.60 -8.24 9.67
N ILE A 482 -10.11 -8.76 8.55
CA ILE A 482 -10.22 -8.00 7.31
C ILE A 482 -11.52 -7.20 7.32
N LYS A 483 -11.43 -5.92 6.98
CA LYS A 483 -12.55 -4.99 6.92
C LYS A 483 -12.71 -4.43 5.51
N ILE A 484 -13.96 -4.27 5.07
CA ILE A 484 -14.33 -3.38 3.95
C ILE A 484 -14.93 -2.12 4.58
N LEU A 485 -14.36 -0.97 4.25
CA LEU A 485 -14.68 0.32 4.85
C LEU A 485 -15.18 1.28 3.77
N PHE A 486 -16.22 2.06 4.08
CA PHE A 486 -16.76 3.12 3.24
C PHE A 486 -16.51 4.48 3.88
N HIS A 487 -16.00 5.43 3.10
CA HIS A 487 -15.80 6.80 3.57
C HIS A 487 -16.95 7.71 3.06
N PRO A 488 -17.84 8.22 3.93
CA PRO A 488 -19.04 8.94 3.51
C PRO A 488 -18.78 10.26 2.77
N VAL A 489 -17.70 10.96 3.14
CA VAL A 489 -17.28 12.25 2.54
C VAL A 489 -16.59 12.04 1.21
N ARG A 490 -15.61 11.12 1.15
CA ARG A 490 -14.82 10.86 -0.08
C ARG A 490 -15.54 9.97 -1.09
N LYS A 491 -16.62 9.29 -0.68
CA LYS A 491 -17.35 8.29 -1.46
C LYS A 491 -16.44 7.18 -2.00
N THR A 492 -15.47 6.77 -1.19
CA THR A 492 -14.49 5.72 -1.54
C THR A 492 -14.65 4.49 -0.67
N TYR A 493 -14.39 3.31 -1.24
CA TYR A 493 -14.37 2.03 -0.54
C TYR A 493 -12.94 1.52 -0.43
N ARG A 494 -12.55 0.97 0.73
CA ARG A 494 -11.21 0.38 0.93
C ARG A 494 -11.27 -0.94 1.67
N VAL A 495 -10.28 -1.79 1.41
CA VAL A 495 -9.98 -2.97 2.22
C VAL A 495 -8.85 -2.61 3.18
N LYS A 496 -9.03 -2.92 4.47
CA LYS A 496 -8.01 -2.77 5.50
C LYS A 496 -7.95 -4.03 6.36
N MET A 497 -6.76 -4.48 6.70
CA MET A 497 -6.54 -5.61 7.62
C MET A 497 -5.36 -5.31 8.53
N GLN A 498 -5.51 -5.63 9.81
CA GLN A 498 -4.44 -5.58 10.82
C GLN A 498 -4.17 -6.96 11.37
N GLN A 499 -2.91 -7.22 11.70
CA GLN A 499 -2.49 -8.47 12.35
C GLN A 499 -2.91 -8.50 13.83
N ASP A 500 -3.29 -9.69 14.30
CA ASP A 500 -3.48 -9.98 15.72
C ASP A 500 -2.21 -9.63 16.51
N GLN A 501 -2.37 -9.19 17.77
CA GLN A 501 -1.33 -8.86 18.75
C GLN A 501 -0.45 -7.64 18.43
N VAL A 502 0.09 -7.52 17.22
CA VAL A 502 1.01 -6.44 16.83
C VAL A 502 0.30 -5.23 16.20
N LEU A 503 -0.99 -5.35 15.86
CA LEU A 503 -1.82 -4.31 15.23
C LEU A 503 -1.24 -3.69 13.94
N LYS A 504 -0.22 -4.35 13.35
CA LYS A 504 0.43 -3.94 12.12
C LYS A 504 -0.55 -4.10 10.97
N VAL A 505 -0.74 -3.03 10.19
CA VAL A 505 -1.53 -3.08 8.95
C VAL A 505 -0.83 -3.99 7.96
N CYS A 506 -1.53 -5.00 7.46
CA CYS A 506 -0.99 -6.01 6.53
C CYS A 506 -1.71 -6.05 5.17
N ALA A 507 -2.85 -5.36 5.06
CA ALA A 507 -3.46 -4.97 3.80
C ALA A 507 -4.11 -3.60 3.96
N ASN A 508 -3.92 -2.74 2.96
CA ASN A 508 -4.57 -1.45 2.88
C ASN A 508 -4.63 -1.03 1.42
N HIS A 509 -5.80 -1.03 0.80
CA HIS A 509 -5.97 -0.61 -0.60
C HIS A 509 -7.39 -0.17 -0.90
N ILE A 510 -7.53 0.73 -1.89
CA ILE A 510 -8.83 1.20 -2.37
C ILE A 510 -9.42 0.15 -3.31
N ILE A 511 -10.72 -0.13 -3.17
CA ILE A 511 -11.45 -0.97 -4.11
C ILE A 511 -11.62 -0.19 -5.41
N SER A 512 -11.19 -0.78 -6.53
CA SER A 512 -11.22 -0.15 -7.86
C SER A 512 -12.01 -1.04 -8.83
N LYS A 513 -12.62 -0.46 -9.89
CA LYS A 513 -13.38 -1.22 -10.91
C LYS A 513 -12.58 -2.35 -11.58
N ASN A 514 -11.25 -2.20 -11.63
CA ASN A 514 -10.35 -3.11 -12.34
C ASN A 514 -9.90 -4.31 -11.48
N THR A 515 -10.15 -4.30 -10.17
CA THR A 515 -9.75 -5.38 -9.27
C THR A 515 -10.79 -6.50 -9.33
N VAL A 516 -10.46 -7.66 -9.90
CA VAL A 516 -11.44 -8.76 -9.99
C VAL A 516 -11.15 -9.80 -8.91
N PRO A 517 -11.94 -9.84 -7.81
CA PRO A 517 -11.88 -10.93 -6.85
C PRO A 517 -12.36 -12.24 -7.49
N LYS A 518 -11.61 -13.32 -7.31
CA LYS A 518 -11.97 -14.66 -7.83
C LYS A 518 -11.73 -15.72 -6.76
N LEU A 519 -12.62 -16.71 -6.66
CA LEU A 519 -12.33 -17.91 -5.86
C LEU A 519 -11.13 -18.65 -6.46
N MET A 520 -10.35 -19.31 -5.59
CA MET A 520 -9.31 -20.23 -6.05
C MET A 520 -9.95 -21.52 -6.59
N THR A 521 -9.38 -22.06 -7.67
CA THR A 521 -9.79 -23.37 -8.21
C THR A 521 -9.44 -24.52 -7.27
N THR A 522 -8.46 -24.32 -6.39
CA THR A 522 -7.94 -25.33 -5.45
C THR A 522 -8.63 -25.33 -4.09
N SER A 523 -9.39 -24.28 -3.73
CA SER A 523 -10.05 -24.17 -2.42
C SER A 523 -11.29 -23.28 -2.48
N THR A 524 -12.42 -23.75 -1.96
CA THR A 524 -13.71 -23.03 -1.99
C THR A 524 -13.88 -22.01 -0.86
N ASP A 525 -12.98 -22.02 0.13
CA ASP A 525 -12.91 -21.09 1.27
C ASP A 525 -11.85 -19.99 1.07
N ALA A 526 -11.18 -19.97 -0.09
CA ALA A 526 -10.12 -19.03 -0.37
C ALA A 526 -10.32 -18.31 -1.71
N MET A 527 -9.92 -17.05 -1.75
CA MET A 527 -10.06 -16.21 -2.92
C MET A 527 -8.80 -15.39 -3.17
N VAL A 528 -8.64 -14.92 -4.41
CA VAL A 528 -7.49 -14.14 -4.87
C VAL A 528 -7.93 -12.89 -5.60
N TRP A 529 -7.16 -11.82 -5.43
CA TRP A 529 -7.33 -10.57 -6.17
C TRP A 529 -6.00 -9.83 -6.26
N THR A 530 -5.92 -8.85 -7.15
CA THR A 530 -4.74 -7.98 -7.31
C THR A 530 -5.12 -6.55 -6.98
N ALA A 531 -4.35 -5.90 -6.12
CA ALA A 531 -4.59 -4.52 -5.72
C ALA A 531 -3.29 -3.74 -5.51
N THR A 532 -3.36 -2.41 -5.61
CA THR A 532 -2.26 -1.52 -5.25
C THR A 532 -2.32 -1.26 -3.75
N ASP A 533 -1.47 -1.95 -3.00
CA ASP A 533 -1.44 -1.97 -1.55
C ASP A 533 -0.48 -0.91 -0.99
N TYR A 534 -0.83 -0.35 0.17
CA TYR A 534 -0.04 0.65 0.90
C TYR A 534 0.20 0.30 2.37
N SER A 535 0.06 -0.98 2.75
CA SER A 535 0.24 -1.45 4.14
C SER A 535 1.66 -1.25 4.70
N GLU A 536 2.68 -1.21 3.84
CA GLU A 536 4.09 -1.02 4.22
C GLU A 536 4.59 0.42 4.01
N GLY A 537 3.68 1.39 3.82
CA GLY A 537 4.03 2.80 3.60
C GLY A 537 4.48 3.14 2.17
N ILE A 538 4.65 2.13 1.31
CA ILE A 538 4.99 2.28 -0.12
C ILE A 538 3.89 1.63 -0.96
N ARG A 539 3.43 2.31 -2.02
CA ARG A 539 2.44 1.76 -2.96
C ARG A 539 3.07 0.67 -3.82
N LYS A 540 2.56 -0.56 -3.70
CA LYS A 540 3.03 -1.71 -4.48
C LYS A 540 1.84 -2.50 -5.03
N VAL A 541 1.90 -2.92 -6.29
CA VAL A 541 0.90 -3.83 -6.85
C VAL A 541 1.19 -5.23 -6.31
N GLU A 542 0.25 -5.78 -5.55
CA GLU A 542 0.38 -7.09 -4.94
C GLU A 542 -0.83 -7.97 -5.26
N LYS A 543 -0.59 -9.28 -5.33
CA LYS A 543 -1.63 -10.29 -5.50
C LYS A 543 -1.87 -10.95 -4.15
N PHE A 544 -3.09 -10.82 -3.67
CA PHE A 544 -3.54 -11.32 -2.37
C PHE A 544 -4.26 -12.65 -2.52
N ALA A 545 -4.16 -13.49 -1.50
CA ALA A 545 -5.09 -14.57 -1.24
C ALA A 545 -5.64 -14.45 0.19
N ALA A 546 -6.96 -14.43 0.34
CA ALA A 546 -7.61 -14.51 1.65
C ALA A 546 -8.21 -15.90 1.84
N LYS A 547 -7.91 -16.53 2.97
CA LYS A 547 -8.53 -17.78 3.40
C LYS A 547 -9.50 -17.51 4.56
N PHE A 548 -10.77 -17.81 4.31
CA PHE A 548 -11.86 -17.64 5.26
C PHE A 548 -12.12 -18.94 6.01
N LYS A 549 -12.78 -18.84 7.17
CA LYS A 549 -13.17 -20.01 7.97
C LYS A 549 -14.18 -20.91 7.25
N THR A 550 -15.06 -20.32 6.44
CA THR A 550 -16.07 -21.06 5.68
C THR A 550 -16.19 -20.51 4.25
N PRO A 551 -16.60 -21.35 3.28
CA PRO A 551 -16.90 -20.90 1.92
C PRO A 551 -18.01 -19.83 1.86
N GLY A 552 -18.94 -19.84 2.81
CA GLY A 552 -20.01 -18.84 2.90
C GLY A 552 -19.48 -17.43 3.16
N LEU A 553 -18.50 -17.29 4.06
CA LEU A 553 -17.86 -16.01 4.35
C LEU A 553 -17.04 -15.50 3.17
N ALA A 554 -16.34 -16.38 2.46
CA ALA A 554 -15.61 -16.03 1.25
C ALA A 554 -16.55 -15.47 0.16
N LYS A 555 -17.71 -16.11 -0.05
CA LYS A 555 -18.75 -15.62 -0.97
C LYS A 555 -19.34 -14.29 -0.53
N SER A 556 -19.62 -14.12 0.76
CA SER A 556 -20.14 -12.87 1.32
C SER A 556 -19.15 -11.72 1.12
N PHE A 557 -17.85 -11.94 1.36
CA PHE A 557 -16.83 -10.93 1.09
C PHE A 557 -16.78 -10.55 -0.40
N ILE A 558 -16.79 -11.53 -1.31
CA ILE A 558 -16.81 -11.26 -2.76
C ILE A 558 -18.03 -10.42 -3.13
N GLN A 559 -19.21 -10.79 -2.62
CA GLN A 559 -20.44 -10.05 -2.89
C GLN A 559 -20.32 -8.59 -2.45
N VAL A 560 -19.95 -8.34 -1.19
CA VAL A 560 -19.78 -6.97 -0.68
C VAL A 560 -18.71 -6.22 -1.46
N PHE A 561 -17.59 -6.86 -1.81
CA PHE A 561 -16.54 -6.26 -2.61
C PHE A 561 -17.06 -5.84 -3.99
N THR A 562 -17.82 -6.70 -4.67
CA THR A 562 -18.40 -6.42 -5.98
C THR A 562 -19.53 -5.38 -5.91
N ASP A 563 -20.35 -5.40 -4.85
CA ASP A 563 -21.37 -4.37 -4.62
C ASP A 563 -20.70 -3.00 -4.47
N CYS A 564 -19.62 -2.90 -3.70
CA CYS A 564 -18.81 -1.68 -3.61
C CYS A 564 -18.29 -1.23 -4.98
N GLN A 565 -17.86 -2.16 -5.85
CA GLN A 565 -17.41 -1.82 -7.21
C GLN A 565 -18.52 -1.28 -8.11
N SER A 566 -19.76 -1.74 -7.92
CA SER A 566 -20.92 -1.26 -8.67
C SER A 566 -21.35 0.16 -8.28
N CYS A 567 -20.96 0.60 -7.07
CA CYS A 567 -21.25 1.93 -6.52
C CYS A 567 -20.16 2.97 -6.80
N ILE A 568 -19.02 2.56 -7.36
CA ILE A 568 -17.96 3.43 -7.92
C ILE A 568 -18.34 3.75 -9.37
#